data_AF-J9Z447-F1
#
_entry.id   AF-J9Z447-F1
#
_cell.length_a   1.000
_cell.length_b   1.000
_cell.length_c   1.000
_cell.angle_alpha   90.00
_cell.angle_beta   90.00
_cell.angle_gamma   90.00
#
_symmetry.space_group_name_H-M   'P 1'
#
loop_
_entity.id
_entity.type
_entity.pdbx_description
1 polymer ?
#
loop_
_entity_poly.entity_id
_entity_poly.type
_entity_poly.pdbx_seq_one_letter_code
_entity_poly.pdbx_strand_id
1 'polypeptide(L)'
;KSKQLWPTTLIHSFWIALLSLQWFKPSTELTIFSNSYLGVDQISAPFLILSCWLTPMMIMAGQNNLITEPTSRKRTFIFITILLQISLILAFSTTELIMFFIAFEATLLPTLVIITRWGGQMERLNAGTYFLFYTLIGSLPLLVALLATQTYSGTLSICTLQLSTYPNSMNPWTHTMWWLALFTAFMIKMPLYGLHLWLPKAHVEAPIAGSMILAAVLLKLGGYGIIRMTMTLAPPLKMLSYPFMMLALWGVIMTGFICLRQTDLKSLIAYSSVGHMGLVIAATLTRTEWACTGAITLMIAHGLTSSMLFCLANTNYERTNSRTLLLARNMQLLLPFMGLWWSSASLTNMALP
;
A
#
# COMPACT_ATOMS: atom_id res chain seq x y z
N LYS A 1 17.84 29.58 7.33
CA LYS A 1 18.30 29.54 5.92
C LYS A 1 17.42 28.57 5.12
N SER A 2 16.49 29.07 4.30
CA SER A 2 15.51 28.26 3.56
C SER A 2 16.11 27.39 2.44
N LYS A 3 17.27 27.79 1.89
CA LYS A 3 17.95 27.09 0.79
C LYS A 3 18.45 25.68 1.14
N GLN A 4 18.70 25.38 2.42
CA GLN A 4 19.27 24.09 2.83
C GLN A 4 18.22 23.04 3.25
N LEU A 5 16.94 23.39 3.29
CA LEU A 5 15.90 22.48 3.79
C LEU A 5 15.77 21.21 2.94
N TRP A 6 15.56 21.35 1.63
CA TRP A 6 15.44 20.22 0.72
C TRP A 6 16.69 19.33 0.62
N PRO A 7 17.91 19.86 0.42
CA PRO A 7 19.09 19.02 0.32
C PRO A 7 19.39 18.27 1.62
N THR A 8 19.21 18.89 2.79
CA THR A 8 19.42 18.21 4.07
C THR A 8 18.42 17.08 4.28
N THR A 9 17.14 17.32 4.02
CA THR A 9 16.10 16.28 4.16
C THR A 9 16.32 15.12 3.19
N LEU A 10 16.73 15.42 1.95
CA LEU A 10 17.03 14.39 0.96
C LEU A 10 18.22 13.52 1.41
N ILE A 11 19.34 14.14 1.80
CA ILE A 11 20.53 13.41 2.26
C ILE A 11 20.15 12.47 3.41
N HIS A 12 19.48 12.96 4.46
CA HIS A 12 19.08 12.10 5.58
C HIS A 12 18.14 10.96 5.16
N SER A 13 17.15 11.23 4.30
CA SER A 13 16.23 10.19 3.82
C SER A 13 16.93 9.13 2.95
N PHE A 14 17.90 9.51 2.12
CA PHE A 14 18.71 8.56 1.35
C PHE A 14 19.63 7.73 2.23
N TRP A 15 20.22 8.31 3.28
CA TRP A 15 21.00 7.55 4.26
C TRP A 15 20.15 6.48 4.94
N ILE A 16 18.92 6.81 5.36
CA ILE A 16 17.98 5.83 5.94
C ILE A 16 17.63 4.74 4.91
N ALA A 17 17.37 5.11 3.65
CA ALA A 17 17.08 4.16 2.58
C ALA A 17 18.26 3.18 2.35
N LEU A 18 19.49 3.69 2.28
CA LEU A 18 20.69 2.87 2.11
C LEU A 18 20.93 1.92 3.30
N LEU A 19 20.72 2.39 4.53
CA LEU A 19 20.83 1.54 5.72
C LEU A 19 19.79 0.42 5.70
N SER A 20 18.57 0.68 5.24
CA SER A 20 17.51 -0.33 5.19
C SER A 20 17.86 -1.53 4.29
N LEU A 21 18.70 -1.35 3.26
CA LEU A 21 19.13 -2.43 2.35
C LEU A 21 19.86 -3.56 3.06
N GLN A 22 20.39 -3.34 4.27
CA GLN A 22 20.99 -4.40 5.09
C GLN A 22 20.01 -5.53 5.40
N TRP A 23 18.69 -5.26 5.43
CA TRP A 23 17.66 -6.26 5.67
C TRP A 23 17.44 -7.23 4.50
N PHE A 24 17.99 -6.97 3.30
CA PHE A 24 17.89 -7.93 2.17
C PHE A 24 18.67 -9.22 2.39
N LYS A 25 19.67 -9.22 3.28
CA LYS A 25 20.42 -10.42 3.64
C LYS A 25 19.87 -10.95 4.97
N PRO A 26 18.82 -11.79 4.97
CA PRO A 26 18.44 -12.48 6.20
C PRO A 26 19.62 -13.34 6.64
N SER A 27 20.10 -13.14 7.87
CA SER A 27 21.23 -13.89 8.42
C SER A 27 20.85 -15.32 8.79
N THR A 28 19.56 -15.59 9.01
CA THR A 28 18.98 -16.90 9.36
C THR A 28 17.52 -16.98 8.92
N GLU A 29 16.92 -18.18 8.88
CA GLU A 29 15.46 -18.36 8.66
C GLU A 29 14.60 -17.78 9.79
N LEU A 30 15.21 -17.44 10.93
CA LEU A 30 14.52 -16.91 12.09
C LEU A 30 14.29 -15.40 12.00
N THR A 31 13.19 -14.97 12.60
CA THR A 31 12.85 -13.56 12.80
C THR A 31 13.93 -12.87 13.65
N ILE A 32 14.49 -11.79 13.13
CA ILE A 32 15.42 -10.93 13.87
C ILE A 32 14.60 -10.00 14.75
N PHE A 33 14.53 -10.28 16.05
CA PHE A 33 13.87 -9.42 17.01
C PHE A 33 14.79 -8.26 17.43
N SER A 34 14.26 -7.05 17.38
CA SER A 34 14.91 -5.87 17.97
C SER A 34 14.48 -5.67 19.42
N ASN A 35 13.19 -5.87 19.70
CA ASN A 35 12.54 -5.84 21.02
C ASN A 35 11.41 -6.90 21.04
N SER A 36 10.76 -7.09 22.19
CA SER A 36 9.60 -8.00 22.32
C SER A 36 8.48 -7.71 21.32
N TYR A 37 8.27 -6.44 20.99
CA TYR A 37 7.18 -5.98 20.12
C TYR A 37 7.58 -5.79 18.65
N LEU A 38 8.89 -5.79 18.34
CA LEU A 38 9.40 -5.42 17.01
C LEU A 38 10.36 -6.48 16.49
N GLY A 39 10.02 -7.08 15.36
CA GLY A 39 10.81 -8.10 14.68
C GLY A 39 10.76 -7.96 13.16
N VAL A 40 11.83 -8.40 12.50
CA VAL A 40 11.96 -8.40 11.05
C VAL A 40 12.18 -9.84 10.58
N ASP A 41 11.43 -10.25 9.57
CA ASP A 41 11.46 -11.57 8.95
C ASP A 41 11.46 -11.44 7.42
N GLN A 42 11.49 -12.58 6.73
CA GLN A 42 11.56 -12.62 5.27
C GLN A 42 10.36 -11.95 4.58
N ILE A 43 9.18 -11.93 5.23
CA ILE A 43 7.97 -11.32 4.68
C ILE A 43 8.00 -9.79 4.88
N SER A 44 8.39 -9.32 6.07
CA SER A 44 8.41 -7.88 6.40
C SER A 44 9.59 -7.13 5.81
N ALA A 45 10.77 -7.76 5.70
CA ALA A 45 12.00 -7.08 5.26
C ALA A 45 11.84 -6.37 3.91
N PRO A 46 11.28 -6.97 2.85
CA PRO A 46 11.12 -6.28 1.57
C PRO A 46 10.18 -5.06 1.65
N PHE A 47 9.12 -5.13 2.46
CA PHE A 47 8.19 -4.01 2.65
C PHE A 47 8.81 -2.87 3.44
N LEU A 48 9.60 -3.19 4.47
CA LEU A 48 10.38 -2.21 5.22
C LEU A 48 11.36 -1.47 4.32
N ILE A 49 12.11 -2.20 3.50
CA ILE A 49 13.05 -1.63 2.53
C ILE A 49 12.32 -0.73 1.53
N LEU A 50 11.22 -1.21 0.95
CA LEU A 50 10.42 -0.43 0.01
C LEU A 50 9.91 0.87 0.65
N SER A 51 9.46 0.81 1.92
CA SER A 51 8.97 1.99 2.65
C SER A 51 10.05 3.04 2.88
N CYS A 52 11.27 2.61 3.24
CA CYS A 52 12.41 3.50 3.42
C CYS A 52 12.93 4.03 2.08
N TRP A 53 12.90 3.23 1.01
CA TRP A 53 13.35 3.62 -0.32
C TRP A 53 12.46 4.70 -0.96
N LEU A 54 11.14 4.64 -0.73
CA LEU A 54 10.21 5.58 -1.34
C LEU A 54 10.23 6.97 -0.74
N THR A 55 10.66 7.14 0.51
CA THR A 55 10.61 8.45 1.16
C THR A 55 11.51 9.51 0.53
N PRO A 56 12.79 9.24 0.19
CA PRO A 56 13.58 10.20 -0.60
C PRO A 56 12.94 10.49 -1.96
N MET A 57 12.39 9.46 -2.63
CA MET A 57 11.76 9.61 -3.95
C MET A 57 10.51 10.51 -3.89
N MET A 58 9.68 10.37 -2.85
CA MET A 58 8.54 11.24 -2.61
C MET A 58 8.95 12.68 -2.34
N ILE A 59 9.97 12.87 -1.50
CA ILE A 59 10.49 14.21 -1.16
C ILE A 59 11.00 14.87 -2.44
N MET A 60 11.71 14.15 -3.31
CA MET A 60 12.19 14.65 -4.59
C MET A 60 11.05 14.99 -5.57
N ALA A 61 10.06 14.10 -5.71
CA ALA A 61 8.93 14.32 -6.61
C ALA A 61 8.00 15.45 -6.15
N GLY A 62 7.90 15.69 -4.84
CA GLY A 62 7.02 16.73 -4.28
C GLY A 62 7.58 18.15 -4.34
N GLN A 63 8.88 18.34 -4.62
CA GLN A 63 9.52 19.66 -4.47
C GLN A 63 8.94 20.70 -5.41
N ASN A 64 8.70 20.33 -6.68
CA ASN A 64 8.30 21.26 -7.73
C ASN A 64 6.94 21.91 -7.42
N ASN A 65 5.94 21.09 -7.11
CA ASN A 65 4.61 21.57 -6.74
C ASN A 65 4.58 22.43 -5.46
N LEU A 66 5.58 22.28 -4.60
CA LEU A 66 5.67 23.01 -3.35
C LEU A 66 6.50 24.29 -3.47
N ILE A 67 7.10 24.62 -4.62
CA ILE A 67 8.01 25.78 -4.75
C ILE A 67 7.32 27.08 -4.28
N THR A 68 6.06 27.28 -4.63
CA THR A 68 5.27 28.49 -4.30
C THR A 68 4.81 28.56 -2.84
N GLU A 69 4.83 27.46 -2.10
CA GLU A 69 4.33 27.42 -0.73
C GLU A 69 5.32 28.07 0.27
N PRO A 70 4.82 28.71 1.35
CA PRO A 70 5.65 29.25 2.42
C PRO A 70 6.45 28.15 3.11
N THR A 71 7.58 28.54 3.69
CA THR A 71 8.54 27.61 4.31
C THR A 71 7.96 26.79 5.47
N SER A 72 7.00 27.35 6.21
CA SER A 72 6.28 26.61 7.26
C SER A 72 5.48 25.44 6.68
N ARG A 73 4.77 25.64 5.57
CA ARG A 73 3.99 24.59 4.91
C ARG A 73 4.88 23.52 4.26
N LYS A 74 6.03 23.92 3.71
CA LYS A 74 7.06 22.97 3.25
C LYS A 74 7.55 22.08 4.39
N ARG A 75 7.82 22.65 5.56
CA ARG A 75 8.21 21.89 6.77
C ARG A 75 7.11 20.94 7.23
N THR A 76 5.86 21.39 7.26
CA THR A 76 4.74 20.51 7.67
C THR A 76 4.56 19.35 6.70
N PHE A 77 4.71 19.58 5.39
CA PHE A 77 4.65 18.49 4.40
C PHE A 77 5.73 17.43 4.67
N ILE A 78 6.99 17.87 4.84
CA ILE A 78 8.11 16.97 5.13
C ILE A 78 7.89 16.23 6.45
N PHE A 79 7.46 16.93 7.50
CA PHE A 79 7.14 16.31 8.79
C PHE A 79 6.08 15.22 8.65
N ILE A 80 5.00 15.47 7.90
CA ILE A 80 3.94 14.47 7.69
C ILE A 80 4.44 13.28 6.87
N THR A 81 5.28 13.50 5.84
CA THR A 81 5.89 12.39 5.10
C THR A 81 6.80 11.52 5.97
N ILE A 82 7.53 12.13 6.92
CA ILE A 82 8.37 11.39 7.89
C ILE A 82 7.49 10.65 8.90
N LEU A 83 6.43 11.28 9.42
CA LEU A 83 5.50 10.63 10.35
C LEU A 83 4.82 9.41 9.70
N LEU A 84 4.49 9.54 8.41
CA LEU A 84 3.99 8.44 7.61
C LEU A 84 5.04 7.32 7.51
N GLN A 85 6.30 7.62 7.19
CA GLN A 85 7.39 6.63 7.17
C GLN A 85 7.50 5.87 8.50
N ILE A 86 7.48 6.59 9.63
CA ILE A 86 7.59 5.99 10.97
C ILE A 86 6.40 5.03 11.20
N SER A 87 5.18 5.45 10.87
CA SER A 87 3.99 4.60 11.03
C SER A 87 4.04 3.33 10.17
N LEU A 88 4.61 3.40 8.96
CA LEU A 88 4.79 2.25 8.08
C LEU A 88 5.87 1.29 8.58
N ILE A 89 7.01 1.82 9.02
CA ILE A 89 8.08 1.01 9.60
C ILE A 89 7.54 0.25 10.81
N LEU A 90 6.77 0.91 11.68
CA LEU A 90 6.14 0.26 12.82
C LEU A 90 5.15 -0.81 12.36
N ALA A 91 4.27 -0.54 11.39
CA ALA A 91 3.30 -1.52 10.90
C ALA A 91 3.93 -2.79 10.32
N PHE A 92 5.05 -2.71 9.60
CA PHE A 92 5.68 -3.91 9.05
C PHE A 92 6.56 -4.66 10.06
N SER A 93 7.02 -4.01 11.13
CA SER A 93 7.92 -4.63 12.11
C SER A 93 7.21 -5.15 13.37
N THR A 94 5.91 -4.91 13.56
CA THR A 94 5.19 -5.37 14.75
C THR A 94 5.04 -6.88 14.83
N THR A 95 5.30 -7.45 16.01
CA THR A 95 5.12 -8.87 16.34
C THR A 95 3.76 -9.16 16.98
N GLU A 96 3.13 -8.16 17.61
CA GLU A 96 1.80 -8.23 18.22
C GLU A 96 0.73 -7.69 17.27
N LEU A 97 -0.35 -8.45 17.05
CA LEU A 97 -1.42 -8.07 16.11
C LEU A 97 -2.18 -6.80 16.51
N ILE A 98 -2.31 -6.50 17.81
CA ILE A 98 -2.95 -5.25 18.25
C ILE A 98 -2.08 -4.04 17.95
N MET A 99 -0.76 -4.16 18.08
CA MET A 99 0.16 -3.08 17.73
C MET A 99 0.20 -2.90 16.21
N PHE A 100 0.14 -4.00 15.46
CA PHE A 100 -0.07 -3.95 14.01
C PHE A 100 -1.33 -3.17 13.65
N PHE A 101 -2.47 -3.42 14.32
CA PHE A 101 -3.71 -2.69 14.09
C PHE A 101 -3.57 -1.18 14.37
N ILE A 102 -2.98 -0.81 15.51
CA ILE A 102 -2.77 0.61 15.87
C ILE A 102 -1.89 1.29 14.82
N ALA A 103 -0.81 0.64 14.38
CA ALA A 103 0.07 1.16 13.33
C ALA A 103 -0.63 1.25 11.97
N PHE A 104 -1.41 0.21 11.62
CA PHE A 104 -2.22 0.13 10.41
C PHE A 104 -3.18 1.31 10.30
N GLU A 105 -3.88 1.66 11.38
CA GLU A 105 -4.78 2.82 11.45
C GLU A 105 -4.01 4.15 11.54
N ALA A 106 -2.89 4.19 12.27
CA ALA A 106 -2.06 5.38 12.38
C ALA A 106 -1.57 5.88 11.00
N THR A 107 -1.35 4.99 10.02
CA THR A 107 -1.00 5.38 8.65
C THR A 107 -2.09 6.19 7.93
N LEU A 108 -3.36 6.11 8.36
CA LEU A 108 -4.47 6.85 7.76
C LEU A 108 -4.39 8.35 8.05
N LEU A 109 -3.90 8.75 9.23
CA LEU A 109 -3.86 10.16 9.61
C LEU A 109 -2.89 10.97 8.72
N PRO A 110 -1.61 10.59 8.54
CA PRO A 110 -0.70 11.32 7.67
C PRO A 110 -1.16 11.36 6.21
N THR A 111 -1.73 10.25 5.74
CA THR A 111 -2.16 10.09 4.34
C THR A 111 -3.37 10.97 4.05
N LEU A 112 -4.35 10.99 4.95
CA LEU A 112 -5.49 11.90 4.87
C LEU A 112 -5.03 13.35 4.80
N VAL A 113 -4.09 13.76 5.67
CA VAL A 113 -3.60 15.15 5.67
C VAL A 113 -2.86 15.46 4.36
N ILE A 114 -2.06 14.53 3.83
CA ILE A 114 -1.38 14.72 2.53
C ILE A 114 -2.40 14.95 1.40
N ILE A 115 -3.44 14.11 1.32
CA ILE A 115 -4.47 14.18 0.26
C ILE A 115 -5.30 15.45 0.38
N THR A 116 -5.87 15.72 1.56
CA THR A 116 -6.83 16.81 1.76
C THR A 116 -6.18 18.19 1.77
N ARG A 117 -4.90 18.31 2.17
CA ARG A 117 -4.22 19.60 2.27
C ARG A 117 -3.45 19.98 1.00
N TRP A 118 -2.73 19.05 0.39
CA TRP A 118 -1.87 19.29 -0.77
C TRP A 118 -2.40 18.68 -2.08
N GLY A 119 -3.60 18.09 -2.07
CA GLY A 119 -4.28 17.66 -3.30
C GLY A 119 -4.62 18.83 -4.22
N GLY A 120 -4.66 18.57 -5.53
CA GLY A 120 -4.75 19.63 -6.54
C GLY A 120 -6.13 20.24 -6.73
N GLN A 121 -7.20 19.43 -6.71
CA GLN A 121 -8.56 19.90 -6.99
C GLN A 121 -9.45 19.94 -5.73
N MET A 122 -10.63 20.55 -5.86
CA MET A 122 -11.59 20.68 -4.75
C MET A 122 -12.15 19.32 -4.29
N GLU A 123 -12.22 18.35 -5.19
CA GLU A 123 -12.71 16.99 -4.91
C GLU A 123 -11.83 16.22 -3.92
N ARG A 124 -10.62 16.71 -3.61
CA ARG A 124 -9.71 16.12 -2.62
C ARG A 124 -10.33 15.91 -1.24
N LEU A 125 -11.26 16.77 -0.82
CA LEU A 125 -11.97 16.61 0.46
C LEU A 125 -12.91 15.41 0.39
N ASN A 126 -13.66 15.30 -0.70
CA ASN A 126 -14.56 14.17 -0.93
C ASN A 126 -13.76 12.86 -1.06
N ALA A 127 -12.67 12.86 -1.83
CA ALA A 127 -11.75 11.73 -1.94
C ALA A 127 -11.17 11.31 -0.58
N GLY A 128 -10.79 12.28 0.26
CA GLY A 128 -10.37 12.05 1.65
C GLY A 128 -11.45 11.40 2.50
N THR A 129 -12.71 11.84 2.38
CA THR A 129 -13.84 11.21 3.09
C THR A 129 -14.10 9.78 2.63
N TYR A 130 -14.05 9.49 1.32
CA TYR A 130 -14.15 8.12 0.81
C TYR A 130 -13.05 7.23 1.39
N PHE A 131 -11.80 7.69 1.33
CA PHE A 131 -10.65 6.94 1.85
C PHE A 131 -10.79 6.63 3.35
N LEU A 132 -11.17 7.62 4.16
CA LEU A 132 -11.32 7.47 5.60
C LEU A 132 -12.48 6.54 5.98
N PHE A 133 -13.66 6.73 5.41
CA PHE A 133 -14.83 5.95 5.83
C PHE A 133 -14.78 4.50 5.33
N TYR A 134 -14.26 4.25 4.13
CA TYR A 134 -14.06 2.88 3.66
C TYR A 134 -13.14 2.12 4.61
N THR A 135 -12.01 2.73 4.98
CA THR A 135 -11.01 2.09 5.85
C THR A 135 -11.53 1.86 7.27
N LEU A 136 -12.17 2.86 7.89
CA LEU A 136 -12.73 2.74 9.23
C LEU A 136 -13.86 1.71 9.35
N ILE A 137 -14.77 1.64 8.36
CA ILE A 137 -15.88 0.68 8.37
C ILE A 137 -15.33 -0.76 8.31
N GLY A 138 -14.25 -1.01 7.59
CA GLY A 138 -13.60 -2.32 7.58
C GLY A 138 -12.78 -2.61 8.83
N SER A 139 -12.08 -1.62 9.37
CA SER A 139 -11.10 -1.83 10.44
C SER A 139 -11.73 -1.96 11.84
N LEU A 140 -12.89 -1.36 12.10
CA LEU A 140 -13.59 -1.54 13.38
C LEU A 140 -14.01 -3.00 13.62
N PRO A 141 -14.61 -3.74 12.66
CA PRO A 141 -14.82 -5.19 12.78
C PRO A 141 -13.52 -5.97 13.05
N LEU A 142 -12.42 -5.61 12.39
CA LEU A 142 -11.11 -6.23 12.63
C LEU A 142 -10.67 -6.04 14.10
N LEU A 143 -10.84 -4.85 14.67
CA LEU A 143 -10.52 -4.61 16.08
C LEU A 143 -11.32 -5.50 17.02
N VAL A 144 -12.64 -5.60 16.82
CA VAL A 144 -13.51 -6.46 17.63
C VAL A 144 -13.07 -7.92 17.53
N ALA A 145 -12.77 -8.39 16.33
CA ALA A 145 -12.30 -9.75 16.12
C ALA A 145 -10.93 -10.01 16.76
N LEU A 146 -9.99 -9.06 16.71
CA LEU A 146 -8.69 -9.17 17.40
C LEU A 146 -8.84 -9.21 18.93
N LEU A 147 -9.70 -8.37 19.50
CA LEU A 147 -9.98 -8.41 20.93
C LEU A 147 -10.64 -9.73 21.34
N ALA A 148 -11.57 -10.25 20.54
CA ALA A 148 -12.14 -11.57 20.75
C ALA A 148 -11.03 -12.64 20.72
N THR A 149 -10.13 -12.62 19.73
CA THR A 149 -9.01 -13.58 19.70
C THR A 149 -8.14 -13.49 20.95
N GLN A 150 -7.81 -12.28 21.42
CA GLN A 150 -7.04 -12.08 22.65
C GLN A 150 -7.71 -12.71 23.87
N THR A 151 -9.04 -12.61 23.98
CA THR A 151 -9.77 -13.24 25.10
C THR A 151 -9.78 -14.76 25.03
N TYR A 152 -9.72 -15.35 23.84
CA TYR A 152 -9.72 -16.81 23.66
C TYR A 152 -8.32 -17.42 23.77
N SER A 153 -7.31 -16.86 23.08
CA SER A 153 -5.94 -17.40 23.07
C SER A 153 -5.07 -16.87 24.22
N GLY A 154 -5.47 -15.78 24.88
CA GLY A 154 -4.69 -15.10 25.92
C GLY A 154 -3.54 -14.25 25.39
N THR A 155 -3.11 -14.46 24.14
CA THR A 155 -2.02 -13.70 23.49
C THR A 155 -2.35 -13.41 22.02
N LEU A 156 -1.82 -12.28 21.52
CA LEU A 156 -1.92 -11.82 20.13
C LEU A 156 -0.57 -11.82 19.40
N SER A 157 0.47 -12.38 20.03
CA SER A 157 1.80 -12.45 19.44
C SER A 157 1.76 -13.41 18.26
N ILE A 158 2.26 -12.98 17.10
CA ILE A 158 2.26 -13.76 15.86
C ILE A 158 2.95 -15.12 16.09
N CYS A 159 4.06 -15.14 16.81
CA CYS A 159 4.83 -16.37 17.07
C CYS A 159 4.10 -17.36 17.98
N THR A 160 3.42 -16.88 19.03
CA THR A 160 2.68 -17.78 19.94
C THR A 160 1.37 -18.25 19.32
N LEU A 161 0.69 -17.39 18.55
CA LEU A 161 -0.58 -17.73 17.91
C LEU A 161 -0.44 -18.89 16.92
N GLN A 162 0.69 -18.97 16.19
CA GLN A 162 0.98 -20.10 15.30
C GLN A 162 1.00 -21.46 16.02
N LEU A 163 1.35 -21.46 17.32
CA LEU A 163 1.38 -22.67 18.15
C LEU A 163 0.04 -22.93 18.84
N SER A 164 -0.84 -21.92 18.91
CA SER A 164 -2.14 -22.05 19.53
C SER A 164 -3.10 -22.83 18.64
N THR A 165 -3.65 -23.93 19.16
CA THR A 165 -4.73 -24.65 18.48
C THR A 165 -6.05 -23.99 18.87
N TYR A 166 -6.72 -23.38 17.90
CA TYR A 166 -8.08 -22.92 18.12
C TYR A 166 -8.99 -24.13 18.36
N PRO A 167 -9.86 -24.10 19.38
CA PRO A 167 -10.79 -25.19 19.59
C PRO A 167 -11.75 -25.28 18.40
N ASN A 168 -11.79 -26.45 17.76
CA ASN A 168 -12.69 -26.79 16.64
C ASN A 168 -14.19 -26.73 17.00
N SER A 169 -14.56 -26.35 18.22
CA SER A 169 -15.92 -26.40 18.76
C SER A 169 -16.72 -25.09 18.63
N MET A 170 -16.23 -24.10 17.88
CA MET A 170 -17.00 -22.88 17.61
C MET A 170 -18.17 -23.17 16.66
N ASN A 171 -19.32 -22.51 16.89
CA ASN A 171 -20.46 -22.53 15.98
C ASN A 171 -20.00 -22.09 14.57
N PRO A 172 -20.35 -22.80 13.48
CA PRO A 172 -19.93 -22.44 12.13
C PRO A 172 -20.28 -20.99 11.77
N TRP A 173 -21.43 -20.47 12.21
CA TRP A 173 -21.83 -19.10 11.93
C TRP A 173 -20.93 -18.07 12.62
N THR A 174 -20.56 -18.30 13.88
CA THR A 174 -19.67 -17.38 14.60
C THR A 174 -18.28 -17.40 13.99
N HIS A 175 -17.79 -18.57 13.57
CA HIS A 175 -16.52 -18.69 12.85
C HIS A 175 -16.55 -17.93 11.50
N THR A 176 -17.64 -18.04 10.73
CA THR A 176 -17.78 -17.31 9.46
C THR A 176 -17.77 -15.79 9.65
N MET A 177 -18.50 -15.28 10.66
CA MET A 177 -18.57 -13.84 10.95
C MET A 177 -17.24 -13.31 11.49
N TRP A 178 -16.57 -14.07 12.36
CA TRP A 178 -15.26 -13.71 12.87
C TRP A 178 -14.22 -13.67 11.75
N TRP A 179 -14.22 -14.67 10.84
CA TRP A 179 -13.36 -14.68 9.67
C TRP A 179 -13.60 -13.47 8.77
N LEU A 180 -14.87 -13.13 8.48
CA LEU A 180 -15.22 -11.95 7.71
C LEU A 180 -14.74 -10.66 8.41
N ALA A 181 -14.95 -10.53 9.71
CA ALA A 181 -14.49 -9.38 10.49
C ALA A 181 -12.97 -9.20 10.42
N LEU A 182 -12.19 -10.29 10.43
CA LEU A 182 -10.74 -10.24 10.30
C LEU A 182 -10.27 -9.82 8.90
N PHE A 183 -10.89 -10.31 7.83
CA PHE A 183 -10.38 -10.07 6.47
C PHE A 183 -10.96 -8.83 5.78
N THR A 184 -12.14 -8.35 6.18
CA THR A 184 -12.82 -7.20 5.55
C THR A 184 -11.96 -5.93 5.53
N ALA A 185 -11.30 -5.58 6.64
CA ALA A 185 -10.39 -4.44 6.70
C ALA A 185 -9.29 -4.50 5.62
N PHE A 186 -8.69 -5.68 5.47
CA PHE A 186 -7.62 -5.88 4.50
C PHE A 186 -8.14 -5.91 3.06
N MET A 187 -9.33 -6.45 2.80
CA MET A 187 -9.99 -6.43 1.49
C MET A 187 -10.50 -5.04 1.07
N ILE A 188 -10.59 -4.09 2.00
CA ILE A 188 -10.85 -2.69 1.67
C ILE A 188 -9.54 -1.97 1.35
N LYS A 189 -8.48 -2.16 2.16
CA LYS A 189 -7.16 -1.54 1.90
C LYS A 189 -6.45 -2.13 0.68
N MET A 190 -6.49 -3.44 0.49
CA MET A 190 -6.24 -4.10 -0.78
C MET A 190 -7.54 -4.09 -1.55
N PRO A 191 -7.75 -3.15 -2.48
CA PRO A 191 -9.04 -2.82 -3.08
C PRO A 191 -9.64 -4.03 -3.79
N LEU A 192 -10.46 -4.80 -3.10
CA LEU A 192 -11.24 -5.85 -3.74
C LEU A 192 -12.21 -5.19 -4.73
N TYR A 193 -12.46 -5.86 -5.85
CA TYR A 193 -13.47 -5.39 -6.79
C TYR A 193 -14.83 -5.22 -6.08
N GLY A 194 -15.56 -4.15 -6.39
CA GLY A 194 -16.69 -3.66 -5.60
C GLY A 194 -16.32 -2.67 -4.46
N LEU A 195 -15.24 -2.93 -3.72
CA LEU A 195 -14.78 -2.05 -2.62
C LEU A 195 -13.70 -1.03 -3.06
N HIS A 196 -13.22 -1.13 -4.30
CA HIS A 196 -12.12 -0.34 -4.87
C HIS A 196 -12.42 1.14 -5.19
N LEU A 197 -13.67 1.62 -5.09
CA LEU A 197 -14.07 2.95 -5.60
C LEU A 197 -13.34 4.13 -4.94
N TRP A 198 -12.86 3.96 -3.70
CA TRP A 198 -12.08 4.99 -3.02
C TRP A 198 -10.72 5.22 -3.70
N LEU A 199 -10.14 4.20 -4.32
CA LEU A 199 -8.77 4.22 -4.81
C LEU A 199 -8.59 5.14 -6.02
N PRO A 200 -9.35 5.03 -7.12
CA PRO A 200 -9.21 5.95 -8.26
C PRO A 200 -9.37 7.41 -7.83
N LYS A 201 -10.34 7.71 -6.96
CA LYS A 201 -10.54 9.07 -6.43
C LYS A 201 -9.35 9.54 -5.58
N ALA A 202 -8.88 8.71 -4.65
CA ALA A 202 -7.76 9.06 -3.78
C ALA A 202 -6.46 9.32 -4.58
N HIS A 203 -6.15 8.48 -5.56
CA HIS A 203 -4.94 8.65 -6.39
C HIS A 203 -4.99 9.87 -7.32
N VAL A 204 -6.16 10.12 -7.91
CA VAL A 204 -6.35 11.20 -8.89
C VAL A 204 -6.24 12.57 -8.20
N GLU A 205 -6.73 12.66 -6.97
CA GLU A 205 -6.75 13.91 -6.18
C GLU A 205 -5.52 14.12 -5.28
N ALA A 206 -4.79 13.06 -4.94
CA ALA A 206 -3.57 13.18 -4.16
C ALA A 206 -2.46 13.96 -4.90
N PRO A 207 -1.61 14.69 -4.16
CA PRO A 207 -0.32 15.12 -4.69
C PRO A 207 0.55 13.90 -5.03
N ILE A 208 1.62 14.09 -5.77
CA ILE A 208 2.48 13.01 -6.26
C ILE A 208 3.02 12.13 -5.15
N ALA A 209 3.59 12.73 -4.10
CA ALA A 209 4.07 11.98 -2.95
C ALA A 209 2.96 11.11 -2.33
N GLY A 210 1.73 11.65 -2.23
CA GLY A 210 0.56 10.91 -1.78
C GLY A 210 0.21 9.74 -2.71
N SER A 211 0.17 9.97 -4.03
CA SER A 211 -0.12 8.92 -5.01
C SER A 211 0.96 7.83 -5.03
N MET A 212 2.23 8.18 -4.88
CA MET A 212 3.35 7.25 -4.83
C MET A 212 3.26 6.34 -3.60
N ILE A 213 3.03 6.90 -2.41
CA ILE A 213 2.98 6.07 -1.19
C ILE A 213 1.70 5.25 -1.08
N LEU A 214 0.58 5.82 -1.55
CA LEU A 214 -0.69 5.10 -1.65
C LEU A 214 -0.52 3.88 -2.52
N ALA A 215 0.06 4.04 -3.71
CA ALA A 215 0.25 2.95 -4.64
C ALA A 215 1.24 1.95 -4.07
N ALA A 216 2.39 2.43 -3.62
CA ALA A 216 3.54 1.58 -3.44
C ALA A 216 3.58 0.84 -2.10
N VAL A 217 3.01 1.41 -1.03
CA VAL A 217 3.09 0.79 0.31
C VAL A 217 1.73 0.59 0.96
N LEU A 218 0.80 1.55 0.87
CA LEU A 218 -0.46 1.47 1.64
C LEU A 218 -1.38 0.35 1.16
N LEU A 219 -1.41 0.06 -0.15
CA LEU A 219 -2.09 -1.14 -0.66
C LEU A 219 -1.44 -2.42 -0.10
N LYS A 220 -0.11 -2.46 -0.08
CA LYS A 220 0.68 -3.64 0.32
C LYS A 220 0.50 -3.98 1.79
N LEU A 221 0.26 -2.98 2.63
CA LEU A 221 -0.06 -3.15 4.04
C LEU A 221 -1.35 -3.96 4.26
N GLY A 222 -2.32 -3.89 3.33
CA GLY A 222 -3.46 -4.81 3.32
C GLY A 222 -3.07 -6.25 3.00
N GLY A 223 -2.25 -6.48 1.96
CA GLY A 223 -1.78 -7.82 1.57
C GLY A 223 -0.89 -8.46 2.63
N TYR A 224 0.01 -7.68 3.24
CA TYR A 224 0.80 -8.08 4.39
C TYR A 224 -0.10 -8.53 5.56
N GLY A 225 -1.15 -7.77 5.86
CA GLY A 225 -2.16 -8.16 6.85
C GLY A 225 -2.83 -9.49 6.52
N ILE A 226 -3.26 -9.70 5.26
CA ILE A 226 -3.82 -10.99 4.83
C ILE A 226 -2.81 -12.12 5.06
N ILE A 227 -1.56 -11.97 4.62
CA ILE A 227 -0.53 -13.00 4.78
C ILE A 227 -0.32 -13.33 6.27
N ARG A 228 -0.12 -12.33 7.13
CA ARG A 228 0.06 -12.53 8.59
C ARG A 228 -1.11 -13.24 9.23
N MET A 229 -2.34 -12.83 8.92
CA MET A 229 -3.54 -13.43 9.49
C MET A 229 -3.77 -14.84 8.97
N THR A 230 -3.54 -15.09 7.67
CA THR A 230 -3.71 -16.44 7.11
C THR A 230 -2.69 -17.46 7.64
N MET A 231 -1.47 -17.02 7.99
CA MET A 231 -0.43 -17.88 8.56
C MET A 231 -0.61 -18.16 10.05
N THR A 232 -1.18 -17.20 10.81
CA THR A 232 -1.37 -17.34 12.26
C THR A 232 -2.68 -18.03 12.63
N LEU A 233 -3.72 -17.88 11.81
CA LEU A 233 -5.04 -18.39 12.10
C LEU A 233 -5.28 -19.72 11.40
N ALA A 234 -6.06 -20.58 12.06
CA ALA A 234 -6.48 -21.87 11.53
C ALA A 234 -7.03 -21.74 10.10
N PRO A 235 -6.84 -22.77 9.25
CA PRO A 235 -7.39 -22.77 7.91
C PRO A 235 -8.89 -22.51 7.95
N PRO A 236 -9.42 -21.55 7.18
CA PRO A 236 -10.84 -21.33 7.09
C PRO A 236 -11.48 -22.58 6.53
N LEU A 237 -12.80 -22.70 6.70
CA LEU A 237 -13.54 -23.54 5.78
C LEU A 237 -13.18 -23.09 4.36
N LYS A 238 -12.59 -23.98 3.56
CA LYS A 238 -12.17 -23.71 2.17
C LYS A 238 -13.28 -23.02 1.37
N MET A 239 -14.53 -23.23 1.74
CA MET A 239 -15.70 -22.61 1.13
C MET A 239 -15.78 -21.08 1.26
N LEU A 240 -15.24 -20.49 2.34
CA LEU A 240 -15.35 -19.04 2.61
C LEU A 240 -14.50 -18.18 1.67
N SER A 241 -13.36 -18.70 1.17
CA SER A 241 -12.45 -17.93 0.32
C SER A 241 -12.87 -17.87 -1.15
N TYR A 242 -13.64 -18.85 -1.65
CA TYR A 242 -14.09 -18.89 -3.04
C TYR A 242 -14.83 -17.63 -3.53
N PRO A 243 -15.85 -17.07 -2.83
CA PRO A 243 -16.55 -15.89 -3.33
C PRO A 243 -15.61 -14.69 -3.51
N PHE A 244 -14.67 -14.48 -2.57
CA PHE A 244 -13.69 -13.40 -2.65
C PHE A 244 -12.67 -13.63 -3.77
N MET A 245 -12.22 -14.87 -3.96
CA MET A 245 -11.32 -15.23 -5.06
C MET A 245 -11.98 -15.03 -6.43
N MET A 246 -13.24 -15.45 -6.58
CA MET A 246 -14.01 -15.24 -7.81
C MET A 246 -14.20 -13.75 -8.11
N LEU A 247 -14.54 -12.96 -7.07
CA LEU A 247 -14.69 -11.51 -7.21
C LEU A 247 -13.36 -10.82 -7.57
N ALA A 248 -12.25 -11.28 -6.99
CA ALA A 248 -10.92 -10.77 -7.29
C ALA A 248 -10.53 -11.05 -8.75
N LEU A 249 -10.64 -12.30 -9.20
CA LEU A 249 -10.31 -12.72 -10.57
C LEU A 249 -11.20 -12.03 -11.62
N TRP A 250 -12.52 -11.97 -11.38
CA TRP A 250 -13.43 -11.20 -12.22
C TRP A 250 -13.07 -9.72 -12.25
N GLY A 251 -12.68 -9.17 -11.09
CA GLY A 251 -12.20 -7.81 -10.94
C GLY A 251 -10.98 -7.48 -11.79
N VAL A 252 -10.02 -8.41 -11.93
CA VAL A 252 -8.85 -8.23 -12.81
C VAL A 252 -9.28 -7.99 -14.26
N ILE A 253 -10.23 -8.81 -14.75
CA ILE A 253 -10.75 -8.70 -16.11
C ILE A 253 -11.50 -7.37 -16.30
N MET A 254 -12.41 -7.05 -15.37
CA MET A 254 -13.24 -5.84 -15.45
C MET A 254 -12.42 -4.55 -15.37
N THR A 255 -11.43 -4.50 -14.47
CA THR A 255 -10.52 -3.35 -14.38
C THR A 255 -9.64 -3.21 -15.62
N GLY A 256 -9.23 -4.31 -16.25
CA GLY A 256 -8.58 -4.31 -17.56
C GLY A 256 -9.44 -3.64 -18.64
N PHE A 257 -10.72 -4.01 -18.74
CA PHE A 257 -11.66 -3.35 -19.68
C PHE A 257 -11.91 -1.89 -19.36
N ILE A 258 -11.90 -1.51 -18.07
CA ILE A 258 -12.00 -0.11 -17.66
C ILE A 258 -10.77 0.67 -18.14
N CYS A 259 -9.55 0.16 -17.94
CA CYS A 259 -8.30 0.79 -18.37
C CYS A 259 -8.27 1.11 -19.86
N LEU A 260 -8.83 0.26 -20.73
CA LEU A 260 -8.91 0.49 -22.17
C LEU A 260 -9.72 1.74 -22.56
N ARG A 261 -10.65 2.18 -21.69
CA ARG A 261 -11.54 3.32 -21.94
C ARG A 261 -11.20 4.54 -21.09
N GLN A 262 -10.16 4.48 -20.25
CA GLN A 262 -9.80 5.61 -19.39
C GLN A 262 -9.16 6.75 -20.20
N THR A 263 -9.75 7.95 -20.08
CA THR A 263 -9.21 9.19 -20.67
C THR A 263 -8.17 9.85 -19.78
N ASP A 264 -8.26 9.64 -18.46
CA ASP A 264 -7.37 10.25 -17.47
C ASP A 264 -6.19 9.33 -17.18
N LEU A 265 -4.98 9.87 -17.31
CA LEU A 265 -3.76 9.07 -17.19
C LEU A 265 -3.52 8.60 -15.75
N LYS A 266 -3.83 9.43 -14.73
CA LYS A 266 -3.74 9.02 -13.32
C LYS A 266 -4.78 7.96 -12.95
N SER A 267 -6.01 8.05 -13.48
CA SER A 267 -7.04 7.06 -13.20
C SER A 267 -6.71 5.72 -13.88
N LEU A 268 -6.13 5.74 -15.08
CA LEU A 268 -5.65 4.53 -15.78
C LEU A 268 -4.64 3.76 -14.92
N ILE A 269 -3.65 4.45 -14.33
CA ILE A 269 -2.66 3.82 -13.43
C ILE A 269 -3.33 3.35 -12.13
N ALA A 270 -4.31 4.08 -11.61
CA ALA A 270 -5.07 3.66 -10.44
C ALA A 270 -5.87 2.37 -10.70
N TYR A 271 -6.57 2.26 -11.83
CA TYR A 271 -7.31 1.04 -12.18
C TYR A 271 -6.40 -0.14 -12.49
N SER A 272 -5.23 0.07 -13.11
CA SER A 272 -4.26 -1.02 -13.27
C SER A 272 -3.77 -1.54 -11.91
N SER A 273 -3.59 -0.66 -10.92
CA SER A 273 -3.23 -1.10 -9.56
C SER A 273 -4.31 -1.97 -8.89
N VAL A 274 -5.59 -1.67 -9.11
CA VAL A 274 -6.69 -2.54 -8.63
C VAL A 274 -6.59 -3.94 -9.25
N GLY A 275 -6.30 -4.03 -10.55
CA GLY A 275 -6.12 -5.30 -11.24
C GLY A 275 -4.92 -6.11 -10.69
N HIS A 276 -3.75 -5.49 -10.55
CA HIS A 276 -2.57 -6.18 -10.01
C HIS A 276 -2.76 -6.62 -8.55
N MET A 277 -3.38 -5.78 -7.71
CA MET A 277 -3.68 -6.16 -6.32
C MET A 277 -4.80 -7.21 -6.23
N GLY A 278 -5.72 -7.27 -7.20
CA GLY A 278 -6.69 -8.35 -7.32
C GLY A 278 -6.03 -9.74 -7.49
N LEU A 279 -4.95 -9.82 -8.27
CA LEU A 279 -4.14 -11.05 -8.37
C LEU A 279 -3.49 -11.42 -7.03
N VAL A 280 -2.99 -10.43 -6.28
CA VAL A 280 -2.41 -10.64 -4.94
C VAL A 280 -3.47 -11.18 -3.97
N ILE A 281 -4.69 -10.65 -3.99
CA ILE A 281 -5.80 -11.16 -3.15
C ILE A 281 -6.09 -12.63 -3.49
N ALA A 282 -6.22 -12.96 -4.77
CA ALA A 282 -6.47 -14.34 -5.19
C ALA A 282 -5.33 -15.28 -4.75
N ALA A 283 -4.07 -14.88 -4.93
CA ALA A 283 -2.90 -15.66 -4.54
C ALA A 283 -2.80 -15.86 -3.02
N THR A 284 -3.00 -14.81 -2.22
CA THR A 284 -2.94 -14.92 -0.76
C THR A 284 -4.07 -15.78 -0.17
N LEU A 285 -5.22 -15.86 -0.84
CA LEU A 285 -6.33 -16.72 -0.44
C LEU A 285 -6.12 -18.21 -0.75
N THR A 286 -5.25 -18.59 -1.69
CA THR A 286 -4.94 -20.01 -1.98
C THR A 286 -3.97 -20.64 -0.99
N ARG A 287 -3.14 -19.83 -0.31
CA ARG A 287 -2.22 -20.24 0.77
C ARG A 287 -1.16 -21.29 0.39
N THR A 288 -0.80 -21.40 -0.88
CA THR A 288 0.36 -22.22 -1.26
C THR A 288 1.63 -21.39 -1.14
N GLU A 289 2.77 -22.03 -0.85
CA GLU A 289 4.05 -21.32 -0.74
C GLU A 289 4.42 -20.56 -2.02
N TRP A 290 4.14 -21.16 -3.18
CA TRP A 290 4.30 -20.52 -4.50
C TRP A 290 3.41 -19.28 -4.66
N ALA A 291 2.17 -19.32 -4.17
CA ALA A 291 1.27 -18.18 -4.23
C ALA A 291 1.69 -17.07 -3.26
N CYS A 292 2.15 -17.41 -2.05
CA CYS A 292 2.67 -16.44 -1.08
C CYS A 292 3.94 -15.75 -1.59
N THR A 293 4.92 -16.52 -2.08
CA THR A 293 6.15 -15.97 -2.68
C THR A 293 5.85 -15.10 -3.90
N GLY A 294 4.99 -15.58 -4.81
CA GLY A 294 4.53 -14.82 -5.97
C GLY A 294 3.76 -13.54 -5.61
N ALA A 295 2.95 -13.58 -4.54
CA ALA A 295 2.24 -12.42 -4.03
C ALA A 295 3.20 -11.35 -3.49
N ILE A 296 4.22 -11.75 -2.73
CA ILE A 296 5.25 -10.85 -2.19
C ILE A 296 6.07 -10.21 -3.33
N THR A 297 6.54 -11.01 -4.29
CA THR A 297 7.30 -10.48 -5.43
C THR A 297 6.47 -9.52 -6.27
N LEU A 298 5.21 -9.87 -6.58
CA LEU A 298 4.29 -8.99 -7.31
C LEU A 298 4.00 -7.70 -6.54
N MET A 299 3.83 -7.76 -5.21
CA MET A 299 3.61 -6.57 -4.40
C MET A 299 4.80 -5.60 -4.44
N ILE A 300 6.03 -6.10 -4.34
CA ILE A 300 7.24 -5.27 -4.42
C ILE A 300 7.41 -4.70 -5.83
N ALA A 301 7.33 -5.56 -6.85
CA ALA A 301 7.46 -5.17 -8.25
C ALA A 301 6.41 -4.10 -8.60
N HIS A 302 5.14 -4.35 -8.29
CA HIS A 302 4.07 -3.39 -8.50
C HIS A 302 4.28 -2.10 -7.69
N GLY A 303 4.84 -2.18 -6.49
CA GLY A 303 5.17 -1.00 -5.69
C GLY A 303 6.14 -0.05 -6.40
N LEU A 304 7.20 -0.60 -6.99
CA LEU A 304 8.18 0.17 -7.76
C LEU A 304 7.57 0.68 -9.08
N THR A 305 6.93 -0.19 -9.87
CA THR A 305 6.40 0.18 -11.19
C THR A 305 5.28 1.21 -11.11
N SER A 306 4.33 1.06 -10.19
CA SER A 306 3.23 2.03 -10.02
C SER A 306 3.75 3.39 -9.54
N SER A 307 4.70 3.42 -8.61
CA SER A 307 5.31 4.68 -8.15
C SER A 307 6.03 5.42 -9.27
N MET A 308 6.73 4.67 -10.13
CA MET A 308 7.39 5.21 -11.32
C MET A 308 6.35 5.75 -12.30
N LEU A 309 5.29 5.00 -12.64
CA LEU A 309 4.23 5.45 -13.53
C LEU A 309 3.53 6.73 -13.01
N PHE A 310 3.24 6.82 -11.70
CA PHE A 310 2.67 8.05 -11.12
C PHE A 310 3.64 9.23 -11.19
N CYS A 311 4.95 8.99 -11.05
CA CYS A 311 5.96 10.02 -11.26
C CYS A 311 6.00 10.48 -12.72
N LEU A 312 6.01 9.54 -13.68
CA LEU A 312 6.00 9.87 -15.11
C LEU A 312 4.73 10.64 -15.50
N ALA A 313 3.58 10.20 -15.00
CA ALA A 313 2.30 10.89 -15.12
C ALA A 313 2.39 12.35 -14.66
N ASN A 314 3.07 12.59 -13.54
CA ASN A 314 3.24 13.92 -13.02
C ASN A 314 4.15 14.81 -13.86
N THR A 315 5.25 14.29 -14.38
CA THR A 315 6.13 15.12 -15.24
C THR A 315 5.41 15.63 -16.50
N ASN A 316 4.44 14.86 -17.01
CA ASN A 316 3.54 15.33 -18.07
C ASN A 316 2.58 16.39 -17.52
N TYR A 317 1.95 16.13 -16.38
CA TYR A 317 1.03 17.06 -15.73
C TYR A 317 1.66 18.41 -15.40
N GLU A 318 2.88 18.46 -14.88
CA GLU A 318 3.59 19.72 -14.56
C GLU A 318 3.87 20.58 -15.79
N ARG A 319 3.90 19.97 -16.99
CA ARG A 319 4.12 20.69 -18.26
C ARG A 319 2.82 21.09 -18.94
N THR A 320 1.84 20.20 -18.96
CA THR A 320 0.58 20.40 -19.69
C THR A 320 -0.57 20.92 -18.81
N ASN A 321 -0.40 20.93 -17.49
CA ASN A 321 -1.42 21.23 -16.47
C ASN A 321 -2.74 20.46 -16.66
N SER A 322 -2.69 19.31 -17.34
CA SER A 322 -3.86 18.50 -17.69
C SER A 322 -3.56 17.02 -17.50
N ARG A 323 -4.57 16.28 -17.01
CA ARG A 323 -4.46 14.82 -16.74
C ARG A 323 -4.87 13.95 -17.94
N THR A 324 -5.41 14.57 -18.99
CA THR A 324 -6.01 13.88 -20.14
C THR A 324 -4.94 13.26 -21.04
N LEU A 325 -5.02 11.95 -21.26
CA LEU A 325 -4.08 11.16 -22.07
C LEU A 325 -3.97 11.69 -23.51
N LEU A 326 -5.08 12.15 -24.09
CA LEU A 326 -5.14 12.64 -25.47
C LEU A 326 -4.27 13.88 -25.71
N LEU A 327 -4.01 14.69 -24.69
CA LEU A 327 -3.14 15.86 -24.77
C LEU A 327 -1.64 15.49 -24.68
N ALA A 328 -1.32 14.31 -24.16
CA ALA A 328 0.05 13.83 -23.99
C ALA A 328 0.54 12.98 -25.18
N ARG A 329 0.12 13.31 -26.41
CA ARG A 329 0.51 12.59 -27.63
C ARG A 329 1.88 13.03 -28.14
N ASN A 330 2.60 12.13 -28.81
CA ASN A 330 3.89 12.38 -29.47
C ASN A 330 5.01 12.95 -28.58
N MET A 331 4.96 12.70 -27.26
CA MET A 331 5.98 13.19 -26.32
C MET A 331 7.37 12.57 -26.53
N GLN A 332 7.47 11.42 -27.20
CA GLN A 332 8.75 10.75 -27.48
C GLN A 332 9.66 11.60 -28.40
N LEU A 333 9.09 12.32 -29.36
CA LEU A 333 9.86 13.20 -30.25
C LEU A 333 10.46 14.40 -29.48
N LEU A 334 9.75 14.88 -28.46
CA LEU A 334 10.18 16.03 -27.65
C LEU A 334 11.14 15.62 -26.53
N LEU A 335 10.94 14.46 -25.92
CA LEU A 335 11.64 14.00 -24.73
C LEU A 335 12.05 12.52 -24.88
N PRO A 336 13.10 12.21 -25.65
CA PRO A 336 13.45 10.83 -25.97
C PRO A 336 13.82 10.00 -24.74
N PHE A 337 14.56 10.57 -23.79
CA PHE A 337 14.88 9.91 -22.52
C PHE A 337 13.65 9.63 -21.66
N MET A 338 12.68 10.55 -21.66
CA MET A 338 11.40 10.34 -20.98
C MET A 338 10.60 9.22 -21.67
N GLY A 339 10.66 9.14 -23.00
CA GLY A 339 10.10 8.03 -23.78
C GLY A 339 10.68 6.67 -23.39
N LEU A 340 11.99 6.58 -23.14
CA LEU A 340 12.64 5.36 -22.64
C LEU A 340 12.17 4.98 -21.22
N TRP A 341 11.95 5.95 -20.35
CA TRP A 341 11.39 5.67 -19.02
C TRP A 341 9.92 5.24 -19.10
N TRP A 342 9.13 5.82 -20.00
CA TRP A 342 7.77 5.37 -20.28
C TRP A 342 7.72 3.94 -20.81
N SER A 343 8.60 3.58 -21.75
CA SER A 343 8.64 2.23 -22.30
C SER A 343 9.10 1.20 -21.27
N SER A 344 10.12 1.50 -20.47
CA SER A 344 10.56 0.61 -19.39
C SER A 344 9.47 0.45 -18.30
N ALA A 345 8.79 1.52 -17.91
CA ALA A 345 7.66 1.45 -16.97
C ALA A 345 6.49 0.65 -17.55
N SER A 346 6.20 0.76 -18.86
CA SER A 346 5.12 -0.02 -19.47
C SER A 346 5.47 -1.50 -19.60
N LEU A 347 6.72 -1.83 -19.97
CA LEU A 347 7.19 -3.21 -20.07
C LEU A 347 7.15 -3.91 -18.70
N THR A 348 7.61 -3.23 -17.65
CA THR A 348 7.55 -3.76 -16.29
C THR A 348 6.11 -3.86 -15.76
N ASN A 349 5.22 -2.94 -16.13
CA ASN A 349 3.80 -3.02 -15.77
C ASN A 349 3.04 -4.17 -16.49
N MET A 350 3.47 -4.55 -17.69
CA MET A 350 2.94 -5.72 -18.41
C MET A 350 3.55 -7.05 -17.94
N ALA A 351 4.45 -7.02 -16.94
CA ALA A 351 5.19 -8.18 -16.43
C ALA A 351 5.99 -8.91 -17.53
N LEU A 352 6.79 -8.14 -18.30
CA LEU A 352 7.79 -8.73 -19.20
C LEU A 352 8.76 -9.63 -18.39
N PRO A 353 8.96 -10.90 -18.81
CA PRO A 353 9.86 -11.82 -18.12
C PRO A 353 11.34 -11.44 -18.20
#